data_AF-E3RK43-F1
#
_entry.id   AF-E3RK43-F1
#
_cell.length_a   1.000
_cell.length_b   1.000
_cell.length_c   1.000
_cell.angle_alpha   90.00
_cell.angle_beta   90.00
_cell.angle_gamma   90.00
#
_symmetry.space_group_name_H-M   'P 1'
#
loop_
_entity.id
_entity.type
_entity.pdbx_description
1 polymer ?
#
loop_
_entity_poly.entity_id
_entity_poly.type
_entity_poly.pdbx_seq_one_letter_code
_entity_poly.pdbx_strand_id
1 'polypeptide(L)'
;MQSFPQEMMPFQRQQQQQQPAPRLVATAHWEPYPTQVYQPSVPQAAGRLRFTSRAHAHQVKASKPLDSDWLSPQTDSTFPTHSAAHGHYLCLLTTAFLCTRTCLDKRTDTPFITHWAPNPDKPSPITPSKVELTCRRLLSIAIALHTYGPSSLCIYDAGRMQNANKTNKMTFLERIGKVCELLRLSKARCVTLIKGEGLHMCVAAPGILVRRTHMNRTQNERRQKALVRGRKRTVGEMKGDEE
;
A
#
# COMPACT_ATOMS: atom_id res chain seq x y z
N MET A 1 38.46 64.82 14.17
CA MET A 1 39.23 64.17 13.08
C MET A 1 38.34 63.04 12.58
N GLN A 2 37.52 63.31 11.56
CA GLN A 2 37.75 62.94 10.14
C GLN A 2 37.73 61.40 9.96
N SER A 3 36.89 60.72 9.17
CA SER A 3 35.90 61.07 8.13
C SER A 3 35.00 59.83 7.87
N PHE A 4 33.74 60.04 7.45
CA PHE A 4 32.87 59.09 6.71
C PHE A 4 32.82 59.56 5.22
N PRO A 5 32.15 58.88 4.26
CA PRO A 5 31.87 57.45 4.04
C PRO A 5 32.22 57.02 2.58
N GLN A 6 32.12 55.73 2.23
CA GLN A 6 31.82 55.37 0.83
C GLN A 6 31.06 54.04 0.69
N GLU A 7 29.84 54.16 0.19
CA GLU A 7 28.98 53.09 -0.33
C GLU A 7 29.62 52.39 -1.54
N MET A 8 29.41 51.07 -1.67
CA MET A 8 29.18 50.45 -2.97
C MET A 8 28.25 49.24 -2.85
N MET A 9 27.13 49.36 -3.57
CA MET A 9 26.03 48.42 -3.78
C MET A 9 26.43 47.28 -4.79
N PRO A 10 25.56 46.27 -5.01
CA PRO A 10 25.95 44.91 -5.37
C PRO A 10 26.04 44.63 -6.87
N PHE A 11 26.88 43.65 -7.25
CA PHE A 11 26.94 43.12 -8.62
C PHE A 11 26.01 41.91 -8.77
N GLN A 12 24.90 42.13 -9.47
CA GLN A 12 23.91 41.12 -9.85
C GLN A 12 24.20 40.70 -11.30
N ARG A 13 24.64 39.45 -11.54
CA ARG A 13 24.81 38.92 -12.90
C ARG A 13 23.48 38.36 -13.40
N GLN A 14 22.86 39.09 -14.33
CA GLN A 14 21.79 38.60 -15.22
C GLN A 14 22.40 37.66 -16.28
N GLN A 15 21.90 36.43 -16.36
CA GLN A 15 22.03 35.61 -17.57
C GLN A 15 20.77 35.80 -18.42
N GLN A 16 20.95 36.35 -19.61
CA GLN A 16 19.92 36.54 -20.62
C GLN A 16 20.07 35.43 -21.67
N GLN A 17 19.20 34.42 -21.66
CA GLN A 17 19.10 33.45 -22.75
C GLN A 17 18.19 34.01 -23.84
N GLN A 18 18.76 34.12 -25.04
CA GLN A 18 18.12 34.60 -26.26
C GLN A 18 17.09 33.59 -26.78
N GLN A 19 15.91 34.08 -27.13
CA GLN A 19 14.90 33.33 -27.89
C GLN A 19 15.17 33.45 -29.41
N PRO A 20 14.97 32.40 -30.21
CA PRO A 20 15.04 32.49 -31.67
C PRO A 20 13.75 33.07 -32.29
N ALA A 21 13.95 33.76 -33.42
CA ALA A 21 13.01 34.57 -34.17
C ALA A 21 11.77 33.84 -34.74
N PRO A 22 10.67 34.57 -35.02
CA PRO A 22 9.45 34.02 -35.59
C PRO A 22 9.58 33.78 -37.10
N ARG A 23 9.20 32.58 -37.56
CA ARG A 23 8.97 32.30 -38.99
C ARG A 23 7.58 32.82 -39.38
N LEU A 24 7.56 33.65 -40.42
CA LEU A 24 6.37 34.12 -41.12
C LEU A 24 5.58 32.93 -41.68
N VAL A 25 4.31 32.82 -41.29
CA VAL A 25 3.36 31.84 -41.85
C VAL A 25 2.55 32.53 -42.94
N ALA A 26 2.66 32.00 -44.15
CA ALA A 26 1.87 32.40 -45.31
C ALA A 26 0.39 32.06 -45.09
N THR A 27 -0.48 33.00 -45.43
CA THR A 27 -1.94 32.85 -45.46
C THR A 27 -2.34 31.87 -46.55
N ALA A 28 -2.95 30.75 -46.17
CA ALA A 28 -3.64 29.84 -47.08
C ALA A 28 -5.14 29.81 -46.73
N HIS A 29 -5.92 30.33 -47.68
CA HIS A 29 -7.36 30.17 -47.86
C HIS A 29 -7.88 28.77 -47.47
N TRP A 30 -9.06 28.74 -46.84
CA TRP A 30 -9.82 27.52 -46.61
C TRP A 30 -10.81 27.34 -47.76
N GLU A 31 -10.77 26.19 -48.42
CA GLU A 31 -11.92 25.64 -49.15
C GLU A 31 -12.34 24.33 -48.46
N PRO A 32 -13.65 24.07 -48.28
CA PRO A 32 -14.12 22.83 -47.69
C PRO A 32 -14.24 21.72 -48.74
N TYR A 33 -13.47 20.64 -48.59
CA TYR A 33 -13.66 19.38 -49.34
C TYR A 33 -14.46 18.35 -48.52
N PRO A 34 -15.17 17.43 -49.19
CA PRO A 34 -16.36 16.77 -48.68
C PRO A 34 -16.05 15.62 -47.73
N THR A 35 -17.00 15.39 -46.82
CA THR A 35 -17.01 14.34 -45.80
C THR A 35 -16.91 12.95 -46.42
N GLN A 36 -15.72 12.35 -46.45
CA GLN A 36 -15.59 10.90 -46.61
C GLN A 36 -15.64 10.22 -45.24
N VAL A 37 -16.69 9.43 -45.02
CA VAL A 37 -16.84 8.53 -43.88
C VAL A 37 -15.85 7.37 -44.06
N TYR A 38 -14.64 7.52 -43.53
CA TYR A 38 -13.68 6.43 -43.44
C TYR A 38 -14.05 5.56 -42.23
N GLN A 39 -14.53 4.33 -42.46
CA GLN A 39 -14.52 3.28 -41.44
C GLN A 39 -13.18 2.53 -41.54
N PRO A 40 -12.25 2.68 -40.59
CA PRO A 40 -11.07 1.84 -40.55
C PRO A 40 -11.46 0.51 -39.91
N SER A 41 -11.38 -0.58 -40.68
CA SER A 41 -11.14 -1.91 -40.14
C SER A 41 -9.76 -1.89 -39.47
N VAL A 42 -9.71 -1.73 -38.15
CA VAL A 42 -8.45 -1.59 -37.40
C VAL A 42 -7.81 -2.97 -37.24
N PRO A 43 -6.60 -3.21 -37.78
CA PRO A 43 -5.76 -4.33 -37.36
C PRO A 43 -5.40 -4.14 -35.88
N GLN A 44 -5.44 -5.20 -35.07
CA GLN A 44 -5.08 -5.13 -33.64
C GLN A 44 -3.61 -4.68 -33.48
N ALA A 45 -3.41 -3.37 -33.36
CA ALA A 45 -2.10 -2.77 -33.13
C ALA A 45 -1.66 -2.99 -31.68
N ALA A 46 -0.49 -3.60 -31.51
CA ALA A 46 0.28 -3.53 -30.28
C ALA A 46 0.50 -2.04 -29.94
N GLY A 47 -0.13 -1.56 -28.86
CA GLY A 47 -0.06 -0.15 -28.43
C GLY A 47 -1.41 0.47 -28.02
N ARG A 48 -2.54 -0.19 -28.28
CA ARG A 48 -3.85 0.32 -27.84
C ARG A 48 -4.12 -0.03 -26.38
N LEU A 49 -4.38 0.99 -25.55
CA LEU A 49 -4.86 0.77 -24.18
C LEU A 49 -6.20 0.01 -24.22
N ARG A 50 -6.28 -1.09 -23.46
CA ARG A 50 -7.49 -1.93 -23.38
C ARG A 50 -8.70 -1.19 -22.79
N PHE A 51 -8.45 -0.17 -21.96
CA PHE A 51 -9.48 0.62 -21.30
C PHE A 51 -9.34 2.08 -21.69
N THR A 52 -10.46 2.72 -22.04
CA THR A 52 -10.54 4.14 -22.41
C THR A 52 -10.51 5.09 -21.21
N SER A 53 -10.84 4.58 -20.02
CA SER A 53 -10.78 5.34 -18.77
C SER A 53 -10.68 4.40 -17.56
N ARG A 54 -10.32 4.96 -16.40
CA ARG A 54 -10.39 4.23 -15.12
C ARG A 54 -11.82 3.75 -14.83
N ALA A 55 -12.83 4.58 -15.10
CA ALA A 55 -14.23 4.22 -14.90
C ALA A 55 -14.62 3.01 -15.78
N HIS A 56 -14.22 3.02 -17.06
CA HIS A 56 -14.43 1.90 -17.97
C HIS A 56 -13.72 0.62 -17.47
N ALA A 57 -12.49 0.72 -16.98
CA ALA A 57 -11.79 -0.43 -16.40
C ALA A 57 -12.52 -1.02 -15.18
N HIS A 58 -13.05 -0.18 -14.29
CA HIS A 58 -13.85 -0.63 -13.14
C HIS A 58 -15.18 -1.25 -13.58
N GLN A 59 -15.85 -0.67 -14.56
CA GLN A 59 -17.11 -1.19 -15.10
C GLN A 59 -16.92 -2.56 -15.74
N VAL A 60 -15.89 -2.73 -16.59
CA VAL A 60 -15.57 -4.04 -17.21
C VAL A 60 -15.20 -5.09 -16.15
N LYS A 61 -14.53 -4.67 -15.07
CA LYS A 61 -14.20 -5.57 -13.97
C LYS A 61 -15.44 -5.98 -13.17
N ALA A 62 -16.34 -5.03 -12.92
CA ALA A 62 -17.59 -5.27 -12.19
C ALA A 62 -18.60 -6.09 -13.00
N SER A 63 -18.59 -5.97 -14.33
CA SER A 63 -19.46 -6.74 -15.23
C SER A 63 -18.98 -8.17 -15.48
N LYS A 64 -17.76 -8.52 -15.05
CA LYS A 64 -17.34 -9.92 -15.10
C LYS A 64 -18.21 -10.73 -14.14
N PRO A 65 -18.72 -11.89 -14.57
CA PRO A 65 -19.42 -12.81 -13.67
C PRO A 65 -18.57 -13.02 -12.42
N LEU A 66 -19.23 -13.09 -11.26
CA LEU A 66 -18.60 -13.59 -10.05
C LEU A 66 -17.88 -14.89 -10.41
N ASP A 67 -16.61 -14.98 -10.03
CA ASP A 67 -15.87 -16.23 -10.13
C ASP A 67 -16.72 -17.27 -9.40
N SER A 68 -17.26 -18.26 -10.14
CA SER A 68 -18.33 -19.17 -9.67
C SER A 68 -17.95 -19.91 -8.39
N ASP A 69 -16.65 -19.94 -8.09
CA ASP A 69 -16.05 -20.63 -6.97
C ASP A 69 -16.02 -19.78 -5.69
N TRP A 70 -16.44 -18.51 -5.72
CA TRP A 70 -16.53 -17.70 -4.50
C TRP A 70 -17.77 -18.03 -3.68
N LEU A 71 -17.62 -19.03 -2.81
CA LEU A 71 -18.66 -19.54 -1.91
C LEU A 71 -18.59 -18.86 -0.55
N SER A 72 -18.87 -17.54 -0.49
CA SER A 72 -19.11 -16.91 0.81
C SER A 72 -20.30 -17.61 1.47
N PRO A 73 -20.25 -17.95 2.78
CA PRO A 73 -21.36 -18.64 3.43
C PRO A 73 -22.66 -17.85 3.25
N GLN A 74 -23.64 -18.42 2.53
CA GLN A 74 -24.88 -17.69 2.17
C GLN A 74 -25.69 -17.25 3.40
N THR A 75 -25.49 -17.92 4.53
CA THR A 75 -26.15 -17.65 5.81
C THR A 75 -25.11 -17.32 6.89
N ASP A 76 -24.14 -16.47 6.57
CA ASP A 76 -23.19 -15.99 7.56
C ASP A 76 -23.86 -15.05 8.59
N SER A 77 -24.26 -15.63 9.72
CA SER A 77 -24.85 -14.89 10.85
C SER A 77 -23.89 -13.90 11.51
N THR A 78 -22.61 -13.94 11.16
CA THR A 78 -21.59 -13.03 11.69
C THR A 78 -21.39 -11.78 10.82
N PHE A 79 -22.02 -11.71 9.64
CA PHE A 79 -21.94 -10.54 8.79
C PHE A 79 -22.61 -9.31 9.45
N PRO A 80 -21.97 -8.13 9.46
CA PRO A 80 -22.54 -6.96 10.13
C PRO A 80 -23.67 -6.35 9.30
N THR A 81 -24.91 -6.51 9.76
CA THR A 81 -26.11 -6.00 9.07
C THR A 81 -26.61 -4.66 9.61
N HIS A 82 -26.10 -4.21 10.76
CA HIS A 82 -26.56 -2.99 11.43
C HIS A 82 -25.41 -2.20 12.06
N SER A 83 -25.62 -0.89 12.28
CA SER A 83 -24.60 0.06 12.76
C SER A 83 -23.87 -0.41 14.03
N ALA A 84 -24.59 -1.00 14.99
CA ALA A 84 -23.96 -1.52 16.22
C ALA A 84 -22.95 -2.65 15.94
N ALA A 85 -23.25 -3.56 15.00
CA ALA A 85 -22.34 -4.63 14.59
C ALA A 85 -21.11 -4.06 13.86
N HIS A 86 -21.29 -3.02 13.03
CA HIS A 86 -20.17 -2.31 12.42
C HIS A 86 -19.25 -1.69 13.48
N GLY A 87 -19.83 -1.04 14.49
CA GLY A 87 -19.10 -0.46 15.63
C GLY A 87 -18.32 -1.51 16.41
N HIS A 88 -18.92 -2.68 16.65
CA HIS A 88 -18.27 -3.81 17.31
C HIS A 88 -17.02 -4.28 16.54
N TYR A 89 -17.13 -4.56 15.25
CA TYR A 89 -15.97 -4.99 14.45
C TYR A 89 -14.89 -3.92 14.33
N LEU A 90 -15.28 -2.65 14.22
CA LEU A 90 -14.33 -1.55 14.22
C LEU A 90 -13.55 -1.51 15.54
N CYS A 91 -14.22 -1.67 16.68
CA CYS A 91 -13.59 -1.75 18.00
C CYS A 91 -12.61 -2.93 18.12
N LEU A 92 -12.98 -4.11 17.60
CA LEU A 92 -12.08 -5.27 17.57
C LEU A 92 -10.81 -4.98 16.76
N LEU A 93 -10.96 -4.40 15.58
CA LEU A 93 -9.84 -4.05 14.70
C LEU A 93 -8.93 -3.00 15.33
N THR A 94 -9.47 -1.92 15.89
CA THR A 94 -8.67 -0.86 16.51
C THR A 94 -7.95 -1.35 17.76
N THR A 95 -8.63 -2.13 18.60
CA THR A 95 -8.02 -2.77 19.78
C THR A 95 -6.87 -3.68 19.39
N ALA A 96 -7.06 -4.52 18.37
CA ALA A 96 -6.01 -5.39 17.85
C ALA A 96 -4.83 -4.60 17.25
N PHE A 97 -5.13 -3.51 16.54
CA PHE A 97 -4.14 -2.62 15.91
C PHE A 97 -3.22 -1.98 16.95
N LEU A 98 -3.76 -1.56 18.10
CA LEU A 98 -3.00 -0.93 19.18
C LEU A 98 -2.34 -1.95 20.12
N CYS A 99 -2.88 -3.17 20.24
CA CYS A 99 -2.37 -4.18 21.16
C CYS A 99 -0.97 -4.70 20.75
N THR A 100 0.04 -4.45 21.59
CA THR A 100 1.43 -4.90 21.36
C THR A 100 1.78 -6.19 22.11
N ARG A 101 0.89 -6.74 22.94
CA ARG A 101 1.20 -7.83 23.89
C ARG A 101 1.80 -9.06 23.22
N THR A 102 1.23 -9.50 22.09
CA THR A 102 1.67 -10.69 21.35
C THR A 102 2.51 -10.35 20.11
N CYS A 103 3.07 -9.14 20.04
CA CYS A 103 3.83 -8.72 18.88
C CYS A 103 5.15 -9.49 18.76
N LEU A 104 5.47 -9.89 17.53
CA LEU A 104 6.69 -10.61 17.16
C LEU A 104 7.83 -9.68 16.74
N ASP A 105 7.56 -8.40 16.53
CA ASP A 105 8.56 -7.41 16.18
C ASP A 105 9.49 -7.16 17.37
N LYS A 106 10.77 -6.86 17.10
CA LYS A 106 11.73 -6.56 18.15
C LYS A 106 11.41 -5.20 18.76
N ARG A 107 11.13 -5.19 20.07
CA ARG A 107 10.80 -3.97 20.82
C ARG A 107 11.97 -3.00 20.94
N THR A 108 13.18 -3.50 20.74
CA THR A 108 14.42 -2.71 20.75
C THR A 108 14.68 -1.99 19.43
N ASP A 109 13.99 -2.35 18.35
CA ASP A 109 14.23 -1.75 17.05
C ASP A 109 13.67 -0.32 17.02
N THR A 110 14.45 0.63 16.51
CA THR A 110 14.09 2.05 16.43
C THR A 110 12.69 2.27 15.83
N PRO A 111 12.29 1.63 14.71
CA PRO A 111 10.94 1.80 14.17
C PRO A 111 9.85 1.37 15.16
N PHE A 112 10.07 0.32 15.95
CA PHE A 112 9.09 -0.10 16.95
C PHE A 112 8.96 0.96 18.04
N ILE A 113 10.08 1.44 18.58
CA ILE A 113 10.12 2.44 19.64
C ILE A 113 9.43 3.74 19.18
N THR A 114 9.82 4.27 18.02
CA THR A 114 9.26 5.51 17.46
C THR A 114 7.74 5.46 17.29
N HIS A 115 7.18 4.28 16.96
CA HIS A 115 5.75 4.14 16.68
C HIS A 115 4.91 3.69 17.87
N TRP A 116 5.47 2.91 18.80
CA TRP A 116 4.69 2.18 19.82
C TRP A 116 5.18 2.34 21.25
N ALA A 117 6.33 2.99 21.44
CA ALA A 117 6.83 3.42 22.75
C ALA A 117 7.33 4.88 22.67
N PRO A 118 6.46 5.84 22.27
CA PRO A 118 6.87 7.22 22.11
C PRO A 118 7.26 7.83 23.47
N ASN A 119 8.26 8.70 23.45
CA ASN A 119 8.59 9.55 24.59
C ASN A 119 7.80 10.87 24.49
N PRO A 120 7.69 11.65 25.59
CA PRO A 120 6.98 12.94 25.57
C PRO A 120 7.52 13.91 24.51
N ASP A 121 8.83 13.89 24.26
CA ASP A 121 9.49 14.83 23.33
C ASP A 121 9.33 14.46 21.84
N LYS A 122 9.00 13.22 21.53
CA LYS A 122 8.81 12.70 20.17
C LYS A 122 7.54 11.85 20.14
N PRO A 123 6.36 12.49 19.95
CA PRO A 123 5.10 11.77 19.92
C PRO A 123 5.07 10.77 18.77
N SER A 124 4.30 9.70 18.97
CA SER A 124 4.15 8.68 17.93
C SER A 124 3.46 9.27 16.69
N PRO A 125 3.96 9.01 15.48
CA PRO A 125 3.26 9.39 14.26
C PRO A 125 1.99 8.55 14.01
N ILE A 126 1.76 7.51 14.84
CA ILE A 126 0.56 6.67 14.86
C ILE A 126 -0.47 7.31 15.79
N THR A 127 -1.30 8.19 15.23
CA THR A 127 -2.39 8.85 15.95
C THR A 127 -3.66 7.98 15.99
N PRO A 128 -4.54 8.10 17.01
CA PRO A 128 -5.82 7.39 17.06
C PRO A 128 -6.66 7.52 15.78
N SER A 129 -6.76 8.72 15.20
CA SER A 129 -7.54 8.96 13.98
C SER A 129 -7.01 8.19 12.75
N LYS A 130 -5.68 8.08 12.61
CA LYS A 130 -5.06 7.28 11.53
C LYS A 130 -5.35 5.78 11.72
N VAL A 131 -5.31 5.30 12.96
CA VAL A 131 -5.66 3.91 13.28
C VAL A 131 -7.12 3.64 12.94
N GLU A 132 -8.03 4.48 13.41
CA GLU A 132 -9.46 4.35 13.13
C GLU A 132 -9.75 4.38 11.62
N LEU A 133 -9.19 5.33 10.88
CA LEU A 133 -9.38 5.42 9.42
C LEU A 133 -8.87 4.18 8.70
N THR A 134 -7.72 3.64 9.13
CA THR A 134 -7.16 2.41 8.58
C THR A 134 -8.06 1.20 8.88
N CYS A 135 -8.54 1.08 10.11
CA CYS A 135 -9.45 0.01 10.52
C CYS A 135 -10.81 0.10 9.80
N ARG A 136 -11.35 1.31 9.59
CA ARG A 136 -12.55 1.52 8.76
C ARG A 136 -12.34 1.04 7.33
N ARG A 137 -11.21 1.35 6.71
CA ARG A 137 -10.87 0.85 5.36
C ARG A 137 -10.77 -0.68 5.32
N LEU A 138 -10.12 -1.29 6.30
CA LEU A 138 -10.04 -2.76 6.40
C LEU A 138 -11.44 -3.39 6.52
N LEU A 139 -12.30 -2.80 7.37
CA LEU A 139 -13.68 -3.27 7.55
C LEU A 139 -14.50 -3.12 6.26
N SER A 140 -14.42 -1.98 5.57
CA SER A 140 -15.09 -1.77 4.28
C SER A 140 -14.64 -2.76 3.21
N ILE A 141 -13.34 -3.09 3.15
CA ILE A 141 -12.82 -4.12 2.24
C ILE A 141 -13.35 -5.50 2.62
N ALA A 142 -13.45 -5.82 3.92
CA ALA A 142 -13.97 -7.11 4.37
C ALA A 142 -15.44 -7.29 4.01
N ILE A 143 -16.25 -6.23 4.19
CA ILE A 143 -17.65 -6.20 3.80
C ILE A 143 -17.76 -6.39 2.28
N ALA A 144 -17.04 -5.58 1.49
CA ALA A 144 -17.10 -5.67 0.03
C ALA A 144 -16.65 -7.05 -0.50
N LEU A 145 -15.62 -7.64 0.10
CA LEU A 145 -15.17 -9.00 -0.24
C LEU A 145 -16.22 -10.06 0.09
N HIS A 146 -16.88 -9.93 1.23
CA HIS A 146 -17.90 -10.90 1.64
C HIS A 146 -19.17 -10.77 0.78
N THR A 147 -19.56 -9.55 0.40
CA THR A 147 -20.77 -9.28 -0.40
C THR A 147 -20.57 -9.53 -1.89
N TYR A 148 -19.45 -9.06 -2.46
CA TYR A 148 -19.23 -9.04 -3.92
C TYR A 148 -18.09 -9.96 -4.36
N GLY A 149 -17.47 -10.70 -3.45
CA GLY A 149 -16.37 -11.59 -3.78
C GLY A 149 -15.08 -10.89 -4.20
N PRO A 150 -14.15 -11.60 -4.86
CA PRO A 150 -12.81 -11.11 -5.18
C PRO A 150 -12.79 -9.96 -6.19
N SER A 151 -13.87 -9.76 -6.94
CA SER A 151 -14.01 -8.64 -7.89
C SER A 151 -13.90 -7.28 -7.19
N SER A 152 -14.31 -7.20 -5.91
CA SER A 152 -14.17 -6.01 -5.05
C SER A 152 -12.72 -5.67 -4.68
N LEU A 153 -11.77 -6.60 -4.86
CA LEU A 153 -10.40 -6.42 -4.41
C LEU A 153 -9.53 -5.74 -5.47
N CYS A 154 -8.72 -4.77 -5.08
CA CYS A 154 -7.68 -4.19 -5.95
C CYS A 154 -6.41 -5.06 -5.97
N ILE A 155 -6.56 -6.33 -6.36
CA ILE A 155 -5.47 -7.29 -6.53
C ILE A 155 -5.48 -7.72 -8.00
N TYR A 156 -4.38 -7.47 -8.70
CA TYR A 156 -4.24 -7.80 -10.12
C TYR A 156 -3.24 -8.94 -10.38
N ASP A 157 -2.43 -9.26 -9.38
CA ASP A 157 -1.49 -10.38 -9.42
C ASP A 157 -2.24 -11.70 -9.23
N ALA A 158 -2.13 -12.61 -10.19
CA ALA A 158 -2.87 -13.87 -10.21
C ALA A 158 -2.49 -14.78 -9.02
N GLY A 159 -1.21 -14.86 -8.65
CA GLY A 159 -0.75 -15.67 -7.51
C GLY A 159 -1.29 -15.15 -6.18
N ARG A 160 -1.40 -13.82 -6.02
CA ARG A 160 -2.06 -13.19 -4.88
C ARG A 160 -3.56 -13.42 -4.89
N MET A 161 -4.20 -13.40 -6.05
CA MET A 161 -5.63 -13.69 -6.16
C MET A 161 -5.95 -15.15 -5.79
N GLN A 162 -5.14 -16.10 -6.22
CA GLN A 162 -5.27 -17.50 -5.79
C GLN A 162 -5.20 -17.66 -4.27
N ASN A 163 -4.37 -16.85 -3.60
CA ASN A 163 -4.31 -16.84 -2.14
C ASN A 163 -5.57 -16.26 -1.49
N ALA A 164 -6.23 -15.29 -2.14
CA ALA A 164 -7.53 -14.80 -1.70
C ALA A 164 -8.62 -15.88 -1.84
N ASN A 165 -8.66 -16.58 -2.97
CA ASN A 165 -9.64 -17.62 -3.26
C ASN A 165 -9.59 -18.80 -2.27
N LYS A 166 -8.41 -19.10 -1.68
CA LYS A 166 -8.28 -20.09 -0.59
C LYS A 166 -9.06 -19.73 0.68
N THR A 167 -9.55 -18.51 0.79
CA THR A 167 -10.33 -18.02 1.94
C THR A 167 -11.81 -17.78 1.61
N ASN A 168 -12.29 -18.25 0.45
CA ASN A 168 -13.67 -18.06 -0.01
C ASN A 168 -14.72 -18.55 0.99
N LYS A 169 -14.44 -19.64 1.71
CA LYS A 169 -15.35 -20.26 2.69
C LYS A 169 -15.31 -19.64 4.10
N MET A 170 -14.45 -18.66 4.35
CA MET A 170 -14.35 -18.06 5.70
C MET A 170 -15.60 -17.24 6.02
N THR A 171 -16.12 -17.41 7.23
CA THR A 171 -17.10 -16.46 7.77
C THR A 171 -16.48 -15.07 7.95
N PHE A 172 -17.32 -14.07 8.09
CA PHE A 172 -16.94 -12.69 8.32
C PHE A 172 -16.16 -12.57 9.62
N LEU A 173 -16.65 -13.19 10.70
CA LEU A 173 -15.96 -13.22 11.99
C LEU A 173 -14.61 -13.92 11.91
N GLU A 174 -14.52 -15.07 11.23
CA GLU A 174 -13.23 -15.76 11.06
C GLU A 174 -12.23 -14.89 10.30
N ARG A 175 -12.68 -14.21 9.23
CA ARG A 175 -11.85 -13.30 8.45
C ARG A 175 -11.35 -12.14 9.30
N ILE A 176 -12.25 -11.44 10.00
CA ILE A 176 -11.88 -10.33 10.90
C ILE A 176 -10.98 -10.83 12.03
N GLY A 177 -11.27 -11.99 12.62
CA GLY A 177 -10.46 -12.62 13.65
C GLY A 177 -9.02 -12.83 13.19
N LYS A 178 -8.81 -13.33 11.97
CA LYS A 178 -7.46 -13.48 11.38
C LYS A 178 -6.80 -12.15 11.04
N VAL A 179 -7.55 -11.13 10.64
CA VAL A 179 -7.00 -9.77 10.50
C VAL A 179 -6.55 -9.24 11.86
N CYS A 180 -7.36 -9.35 12.90
CA CYS A 180 -7.02 -8.95 14.27
C CYS A 180 -5.81 -9.72 14.82
N GLU A 181 -5.68 -11.02 14.52
CA GLU A 181 -4.49 -11.81 14.84
C GLU A 181 -3.25 -11.22 14.17
N LEU A 182 -3.29 -10.97 12.85
CA LEU A 182 -2.19 -10.38 12.10
C LEU A 182 -1.78 -9.00 12.65
N LEU A 183 -2.75 -8.13 12.93
CA LEU A 183 -2.51 -6.79 13.46
C LEU A 183 -1.82 -6.82 14.83
N ARG A 184 -2.15 -7.80 15.68
CA ARG A 184 -1.48 -8.01 16.97
C ARG A 184 -0.06 -8.54 16.80
N LEU A 185 0.15 -9.43 15.84
CA LEU A 185 1.45 -10.09 15.60
C LEU A 185 2.51 -9.16 15.02
N SER A 186 2.17 -8.26 14.09
CA SER A 186 3.16 -7.40 13.42
C SER A 186 2.74 -5.94 13.35
N LYS A 187 3.52 -5.09 14.01
CA LYS A 187 3.36 -3.64 14.02
C LYS A 187 4.09 -2.96 12.87
N ALA A 188 5.15 -3.55 12.34
CA ALA A 188 5.70 -3.18 11.05
C ALA A 188 4.62 -3.23 9.96
N ARG A 189 3.75 -4.26 9.98
CA ARG A 189 2.59 -4.34 9.08
C ARG A 189 1.60 -3.20 9.33
N CYS A 190 1.27 -2.90 10.58
CA CYS A 190 0.40 -1.77 10.92
C CYS A 190 0.90 -0.44 10.33
N VAL A 191 2.21 -0.18 10.38
CA VAL A 191 2.81 1.01 9.76
C VAL A 191 2.60 1.02 8.25
N THR A 192 2.81 -0.11 7.56
CA THR A 192 2.52 -0.25 6.12
C THR A 192 1.04 0.00 5.81
N LEU A 193 0.11 -0.51 6.64
CA LEU A 193 -1.32 -0.34 6.43
C LEU A 193 -1.77 1.12 6.59
N ILE A 194 -1.18 1.88 7.53
CA ILE A 194 -1.45 3.31 7.69
C ILE A 194 -1.04 4.11 6.44
N LYS A 195 -0.02 3.66 5.70
CA LYS A 195 0.37 4.25 4.41
C LYS A 195 -0.59 3.88 3.28
N GLY A 196 -1.61 3.07 3.55
CA GLY A 196 -2.58 2.58 2.56
C GLY A 196 -2.10 1.36 1.78
N GLU A 197 -0.95 0.80 2.13
CA GLU A 197 -0.33 -0.30 1.39
C GLU A 197 -0.80 -1.66 1.91
N GLY A 198 -1.10 -2.58 0.98
CA GLY A 198 -1.40 -3.97 1.32
C GLY A 198 -2.75 -4.21 2.02
N LEU A 199 -3.64 -3.20 2.09
CA LEU A 199 -4.96 -3.30 2.72
C LEU A 199 -5.79 -4.47 2.18
N HIS A 200 -5.89 -4.61 0.85
CA HIS A 200 -6.67 -5.69 0.23
C HIS A 200 -6.11 -7.08 0.56
N MET A 201 -4.80 -7.27 0.47
CA MET A 201 -4.17 -8.56 0.83
C MET A 201 -4.31 -8.89 2.31
N CYS A 202 -4.30 -7.88 3.17
CA CYS A 202 -4.51 -8.03 4.61
C CYS A 202 -5.86 -8.72 4.90
N VAL A 203 -6.91 -8.30 4.21
CA VAL A 203 -8.28 -8.82 4.39
C VAL A 203 -8.54 -10.08 3.57
N ALA A 204 -7.97 -10.15 2.37
CA ALA A 204 -8.23 -11.24 1.44
C ALA A 204 -7.50 -12.55 1.82
N ALA A 205 -6.33 -12.47 2.44
CA ALA A 205 -5.55 -13.66 2.81
C ALA A 205 -4.86 -13.53 4.18
N PRO A 206 -5.58 -13.15 5.26
CA PRO A 206 -4.97 -12.84 6.55
C PRO A 206 -4.23 -14.05 7.15
N GLY A 207 -4.78 -15.26 7.04
CA GLY A 207 -4.15 -16.47 7.57
C GLY A 207 -2.79 -16.79 6.93
N ILE A 208 -2.61 -16.52 5.64
CA ILE A 208 -1.33 -16.68 4.96
C ILE A 208 -0.32 -15.65 5.48
N LEU A 209 -0.75 -14.42 5.70
CA LEU A 209 0.09 -13.35 6.25
C LEU A 209 0.50 -13.61 7.70
N VAL A 210 -0.39 -14.18 8.51
CA VAL A 210 -0.06 -14.67 9.87
C VAL A 210 1.07 -15.69 9.81
N ARG A 211 0.91 -16.76 9.02
CA ARG A 211 1.95 -17.80 8.86
C ARG A 211 3.27 -17.22 8.36
N ARG A 212 3.22 -16.32 7.37
CA ARG A 212 4.42 -15.63 6.85
C ARG A 212 5.10 -14.77 7.91
N THR A 213 4.35 -14.12 8.79
CA THR A 213 4.92 -13.31 9.87
C THR A 213 5.72 -14.18 10.84
N HIS A 214 5.20 -15.36 11.22
CA HIS A 214 5.94 -16.33 12.02
C HIS A 214 7.19 -16.85 11.31
N MET A 215 7.07 -17.26 10.04
CA MET A 215 8.22 -17.75 9.27
C MET A 215 9.31 -16.69 9.12
N ASN A 216 8.91 -15.46 8.80
CA ASN A 216 9.84 -14.34 8.62
C ASN A 216 10.62 -14.03 9.90
N ARG A 217 9.98 -14.14 11.08
CA ARG A 217 10.68 -14.00 12.37
C ARG A 217 11.81 -15.02 12.48
N THR A 218 11.49 -16.30 12.33
CA THR A 218 12.47 -17.39 12.45
C THR A 218 13.59 -17.26 11.42
N GLN A 219 13.27 -16.91 10.18
CA GLN A 219 14.26 -16.70 9.12
C GLN A 219 15.17 -15.49 9.40
N ASN A 220 14.60 -14.38 9.86
CA ASN A 220 15.37 -13.19 10.23
C ASN A 220 16.31 -13.47 11.41
N GLU A 221 15.86 -14.21 12.42
CA GLU A 221 16.72 -14.62 13.55
C GLU A 221 17.88 -15.49 13.07
N ARG A 222 17.64 -16.48 12.20
CA ARG A 222 18.70 -17.31 11.60
C ARG A 222 19.69 -16.47 10.79
N ARG A 223 19.18 -15.56 9.96
CA ARG A 223 20.02 -14.64 9.15
C ARG A 223 20.90 -13.77 10.04
N GLN A 224 20.35 -13.21 11.13
CA GLN A 224 21.12 -12.39 12.07
C GLN A 224 22.24 -13.19 12.75
N LYS A 225 21.96 -14.42 13.19
CA LYS A 225 23.01 -15.30 13.75
C LYS A 225 24.12 -15.59 12.74
N ALA A 226 23.77 -15.87 11.49
CA ALA A 226 24.74 -16.10 10.43
C ALA A 226 25.61 -14.86 10.16
N LEU A 227 25.02 -13.67 10.14
CA LEU A 227 25.74 -12.40 9.96
C LEU A 227 26.72 -12.14 11.11
N VAL A 228 26.31 -12.36 12.36
CA VAL A 228 27.20 -12.21 13.52
C VAL A 228 28.37 -13.18 13.44
N ARG A 229 28.12 -14.45 13.08
CA ARG A 229 29.19 -15.44 12.89
C ARG A 229 30.15 -15.07 11.75
N GLY A 230 29.62 -14.56 10.64
CA GLY A 230 30.43 -14.08 9.51
C GLY A 230 31.36 -12.94 9.91
N ARG A 231 30.83 -11.94 10.63
CA ARG A 231 31.63 -10.80 11.13
C ARG A 231 32.74 -11.22 12.09
N LYS A 232 32.49 -12.22 12.94
CA LYS A 232 33.53 -12.74 13.85
C LYS A 232 34.69 -13.40 13.08
N ARG A 233 34.42 -14.05 11.95
CA ARG A 233 35.46 -14.65 11.11
C ARG A 233 36.32 -13.59 10.45
N THR A 234 35.71 -12.58 9.82
CA THR A 234 36.46 -11.50 9.17
C THR A 234 37.31 -10.68 10.15
N VAL A 235 36.85 -10.50 11.39
CA VAL A 235 37.63 -9.80 12.44
C VAL A 235 38.72 -10.71 13.04
N GLY A 236 38.50 -12.02 13.10
CA GLY A 236 39.50 -12.99 13.56
C GLY A 236 40.63 -13.21 12.53
N GLU A 237 40.30 -13.24 11.24
CA GLU A 237 41.27 -13.34 10.14
C GLU A 237 42.17 -12.09 10.07
N MET A 238 41.64 -10.89 10.31
CA MET A 238 42.45 -9.66 10.37
C MET A 238 43.47 -9.61 11.52
N LYS A 239 43.35 -10.47 12.54
CA LYS A 239 44.32 -10.55 13.65
C LYS A 239 45.42 -11.60 13.43
N GLY A 240 45.34 -12.40 12.38
CA GLY A 240 46.30 -13.47 12.09
C GLY A 240 47.45 -13.09 11.16
N ASP A 241 47.41 -11.90 10.55
CA ASP A 241 48.36 -11.46 9.51
C ASP A 241 49.33 -10.35 9.99
N GLU A 242 49.40 -10.06 11.30
CA GLU A 242 50.28 -9.04 11.90
C GLU A 242 51.50 -9.63 12.66
N GLU A 243 51.92 -10.87 12.39
CA GLU A 243 53.09 -11.50 13.04
C GLU A 243 54.24 -11.82 12.06
#